data_AF-A0A7S1UZD3-F1
#
_entry.id   AF-A0A7S1UZD3-F1
#
_cell.length_a   1.000
_cell.length_b   1.000
_cell.length_c   1.000
_cell.angle_alpha   90.00
_cell.angle_beta   90.00
_cell.angle_gamma   90.00
#
_symmetry.space_group_name_H-M   'P 1'
#
loop_
_entity.id
_entity.type
_entity.pdbx_description
1 polymer ?
#
loop_
_entity_poly.entity_id
_entity_poly.type
_entity_poly.pdbx_seq_one_letter_code
_entity_poly.pdbx_strand_id
1 'polypeptide(L)'
;RTSQAHVWISLHSTIRPCPHIAHSPSSSTTTTTMVIKKALHSVSSFSVLTNEKTKSENSDGSITTSTSPALNVQPPSPFAGSNLVNACSAADGARVLFATDEWFASADCLLKDGPPLFDADAYCNEGKVMDGWESRRRREEGHDWCFIKLAAGGAGERLCIQAVEVDTAHFTGNNAPAISLELCDLSDDGGSSSSPNQAFEVVKKLPGAMERLVQGFGHQGVGHSPEEVQAAKDALKDVKFQTLLPTTPLSPGYQESRMHYFEVERSTPATHLRVNYFPDGGVARLRLWGTVAPAGTPITKKPLYMPISGKNKRCHVVPHSSNETMPSQLSFPDPELSKGGVGVTCTNQHYGTPQNLLQSNFGKDMGDGWETARHPDRPSILHNDSTTGFVDCDLSDCAVLKLSATASHGISRIILDTKHFRGNYPESVRVDGCFSLLEGEEAFAGDAVEWFPLIDRVRMSPDSEHVFDRKSDEGLVQVENGTCAVTHVKVTIFPDGGISRVRVYGASADESEPNHITSAASQ
;
A
#
# COMPACT_ATOMS: atom_id res chain seq x y z
N ARG A 1 27.46 49.46 -38.51
CA ARG A 1 26.79 48.66 -39.56
C ARG A 1 25.56 48.05 -38.89
N THR A 2 24.38 48.70 -38.91
CA THR A 2 23.33 48.60 -39.96
C THR A 2 22.81 47.16 -40.09
N SER A 3 21.53 46.84 -39.89
CA SER A 3 20.24 47.55 -40.06
C SER A 3 19.40 47.60 -38.76
N GLN A 4 18.68 48.69 -38.43
CA GLN A 4 17.31 49.07 -38.89
C GLN A 4 16.28 47.94 -38.68
N ALA A 5 15.30 48.00 -37.76
CA ALA A 5 14.25 48.99 -37.43
C ALA A 5 12.91 48.73 -38.16
N HIS A 6 11.82 48.55 -37.40
CA HIS A 6 10.67 49.47 -37.42
C HIS A 6 9.62 49.13 -36.35
N VAL A 7 9.26 50.13 -35.55
CA VAL A 7 8.07 50.20 -34.68
C VAL A 7 6.90 50.72 -35.50
N TRP A 8 5.65 50.29 -35.24
CA TRP A 8 4.48 51.18 -35.25
C TRP A 8 3.35 50.63 -34.35
N ILE A 9 2.65 51.56 -33.69
CA ILE A 9 1.53 51.33 -32.76
C ILE A 9 0.22 51.67 -33.50
N SER A 10 -0.88 51.00 -33.18
CA SER A 10 -2.21 51.61 -33.34
C SER A 10 -3.22 51.06 -32.32
N LEU A 11 -3.77 51.93 -31.49
CA LEU A 11 -5.03 51.69 -30.78
C LEU A 11 -6.19 51.91 -31.75
N HIS A 12 -7.31 51.23 -31.55
CA HIS A 12 -8.63 51.83 -31.77
C HIS A 12 -9.66 51.30 -30.76
N SER A 13 -10.55 52.20 -30.33
CA SER A 13 -11.58 52.02 -29.31
C SER A 13 -12.97 52.13 -29.92
N THR A 14 -13.95 51.38 -29.38
CA THR A 14 -15.41 51.67 -29.31
C THR A 14 -16.06 50.47 -28.60
N ILE A 15 -16.68 50.56 -27.42
CA ILE A 15 -17.87 51.32 -26.96
C ILE A 15 -19.20 50.81 -27.57
N ARG A 16 -19.86 49.90 -26.81
CA ARG A 16 -21.33 49.78 -26.48
C ARG A 16 -22.38 49.80 -27.64
N PRO A 17 -23.70 49.55 -27.43
CA PRO A 17 -24.46 49.30 -26.18
C PRO A 17 -25.46 48.12 -26.21
N CYS A 18 -26.11 47.85 -25.06
CA CYS A 18 -27.42 47.19 -24.98
C CYS A 18 -28.55 48.09 -25.51
N PRO A 19 -29.77 47.56 -25.63
CA PRO A 19 -30.97 48.31 -25.24
C PRO A 19 -31.74 47.66 -24.07
N HIS A 20 -32.16 48.51 -23.12
CA HIS A 20 -33.19 48.20 -22.12
C HIS A 20 -34.59 48.47 -22.67
N ILE A 21 -35.62 48.01 -21.92
CA ILE A 21 -36.92 48.64 -21.58
C ILE A 21 -37.91 47.46 -21.42
N ALA A 22 -38.32 46.97 -20.24
CA ALA A 22 -38.80 47.58 -18.99
C ALA A 22 -40.22 48.17 -19.08
N HIS A 23 -41.22 47.46 -18.55
CA HIS A 23 -42.36 48.02 -17.83
C HIS A 23 -43.01 46.96 -16.92
N SER A 24 -43.63 47.42 -15.84
CA SER A 24 -44.20 46.67 -14.69
C SER A 24 -45.62 47.21 -14.40
N PRO A 25 -46.30 46.88 -13.28
CA PRO A 25 -46.53 45.60 -12.59
C PRO A 25 -48.05 45.31 -12.41
N SER A 26 -48.45 44.15 -11.86
CA SER A 26 -49.62 44.04 -10.97
C SER A 26 -49.67 42.70 -10.22
N SER A 27 -50.53 42.63 -9.19
CA SER A 27 -50.53 41.70 -8.06
C SER A 27 -51.42 40.46 -8.20
N SER A 28 -51.05 39.38 -7.51
CA SER A 28 -52.00 38.66 -6.64
C SER A 28 -51.30 37.83 -5.56
N THR A 29 -51.88 37.82 -4.36
CA THR A 29 -51.44 37.11 -3.15
C THR A 29 -52.01 35.70 -3.07
N THR A 30 -51.27 34.74 -2.50
CA THR A 30 -51.85 33.65 -1.68
C THR A 30 -50.83 33.19 -0.63
N THR A 31 -51.29 33.11 0.62
CA THR A 31 -50.51 32.75 1.81
C THR A 31 -50.62 31.26 2.10
N THR A 32 -49.56 30.61 2.59
CA THR A 32 -49.67 29.56 3.61
C THR A 32 -48.39 29.50 4.46
N THR A 33 -48.59 29.33 5.77
CA THR A 33 -47.62 29.49 6.85
C THR A 33 -46.73 28.26 7.02
N MET A 34 -45.46 28.46 7.40
CA MET A 34 -44.70 27.43 8.15
C MET A 34 -44.06 28.04 9.41
N VAL A 35 -44.06 27.25 10.48
CA VAL A 35 -43.91 27.72 11.86
C VAL A 35 -42.47 27.57 12.36
N ILE A 36 -41.92 28.64 12.92
CA ILE A 36 -40.66 28.59 13.69
C ILE A 36 -40.97 28.09 15.11
N LYS A 37 -40.29 27.04 15.56
CA LYS A 37 -40.14 26.72 16.99
C LYS A 37 -38.68 26.42 17.33
N LYS A 38 -38.15 27.19 18.29
CA LYS A 38 -36.96 26.81 19.07
C LYS A 38 -37.25 25.54 19.87
N ALA A 39 -36.25 24.68 20.01
CA ALA A 39 -36.12 23.76 21.15
C ALA A 39 -34.65 23.71 21.59
N LEU A 40 -34.42 23.88 22.89
CA LEU A 40 -33.12 23.79 23.55
C LEU A 40 -33.02 22.43 24.26
N HIS A 41 -31.79 21.93 24.40
CA HIS A 41 -31.36 20.86 25.30
C HIS A 41 -32.20 19.57 25.42
N SER A 42 -31.61 18.47 24.94
CA SER A 42 -31.58 17.22 25.71
C SER A 42 -30.20 16.60 25.55
N VAL A 43 -29.49 16.42 26.65
CA VAL A 43 -28.23 15.65 26.69
C VAL A 43 -28.62 14.20 26.98
N SER A 44 -28.73 13.38 25.95
CA SER A 44 -28.88 11.94 26.12
C SER A 44 -27.53 11.34 26.46
N SER A 45 -27.34 10.98 27.72
CA SER A 45 -26.22 10.17 28.21
C SER A 45 -26.04 8.92 27.34
N PHE A 46 -24.86 8.75 26.74
CA PHE A 46 -24.48 7.51 26.07
C PHE A 46 -24.45 6.38 27.10
N SER A 47 -25.42 5.47 27.02
CA SER A 47 -25.38 4.20 27.73
C SER A 47 -24.28 3.33 27.11
N VAL A 48 -23.29 2.95 27.92
CA VAL A 48 -22.31 1.92 27.54
C VAL A 48 -23.06 0.63 27.25
N LEU A 49 -23.12 0.24 25.98
CA LEU A 49 -23.57 -1.09 25.58
C LEU A 49 -22.50 -2.10 25.99
N THR A 50 -22.63 -2.65 27.19
CA THR A 50 -21.89 -3.86 27.59
C THR A 50 -22.40 -5.02 26.74
N ASN A 51 -21.55 -5.59 25.88
CA ASN A 51 -21.90 -6.74 25.05
C ASN A 51 -22.51 -7.87 25.91
N GLU A 52 -23.72 -8.30 25.56
CA GLU A 52 -24.33 -9.49 26.15
C GLU A 52 -23.55 -10.74 25.74
N LYS A 53 -23.23 -11.59 26.71
CA LYS A 53 -22.51 -12.85 26.48
C LYS A 53 -23.46 -13.87 25.85
N THR A 54 -23.26 -14.18 24.56
CA THR A 54 -23.81 -15.39 23.95
C THR A 54 -23.16 -16.62 24.60
N LYS A 55 -23.94 -17.40 25.34
CA LYS A 55 -23.51 -18.70 25.87
C LYS A 55 -23.86 -19.80 24.86
N SER A 56 -22.86 -20.60 24.47
CA SER A 56 -23.06 -21.93 23.92
C SER A 56 -22.54 -22.96 24.94
N GLU A 57 -23.39 -23.88 25.37
CA GLU A 57 -23.00 -24.96 26.27
C GLU A 57 -22.54 -26.18 25.45
N ASN A 58 -21.28 -26.58 25.62
CA ASN A 58 -20.80 -27.89 25.18
C ASN A 58 -21.00 -28.92 26.32
N SER A 59 -21.21 -30.18 25.93
CA SER A 59 -21.77 -31.23 26.78
C SER A 59 -20.80 -31.87 27.81
N ASP A 60 -19.76 -31.16 28.26
CA ASP A 60 -18.83 -31.65 29.31
C ASP A 60 -18.66 -30.72 30.53
N GLY A 61 -19.29 -29.54 30.52
CA GLY A 61 -19.23 -28.59 31.63
C GLY A 61 -17.92 -27.79 31.75
N SER A 62 -17.00 -27.92 30.80
CA SER A 62 -15.80 -27.09 30.72
C SER A 62 -16.13 -25.68 30.25
N ILE A 63 -15.94 -24.68 31.12
CA ILE A 63 -16.06 -23.26 30.75
C ILE A 63 -14.76 -22.80 30.09
N THR A 64 -14.65 -22.98 28.77
CA THR A 64 -13.65 -22.29 27.97
C THR A 64 -14.13 -20.87 27.67
N THR A 65 -13.60 -19.88 28.40
CA THR A 65 -13.80 -18.48 28.01
C THR A 65 -12.99 -18.18 26.76
N SER A 66 -13.61 -18.23 25.59
CA SER A 66 -13.04 -17.68 24.36
C SER A 66 -12.98 -16.15 24.49
N THR A 67 -11.89 -15.64 25.06
CA THR A 67 -11.56 -14.22 25.00
C THR A 67 -11.14 -13.87 23.58
N SER A 68 -12.13 -13.59 22.73
CA SER A 68 -11.89 -12.75 21.55
C SER A 68 -11.23 -11.45 22.05
N PRO A 69 -10.12 -11.00 21.45
CA PRO A 69 -9.49 -9.75 21.85
C PRO A 69 -10.50 -8.60 21.75
N ALA A 70 -10.42 -7.63 22.66
CA ALA A 70 -11.19 -6.40 22.54
C ALA A 70 -10.60 -5.55 21.40
N LEU A 71 -10.97 -5.90 20.16
CA LEU A 71 -10.68 -5.12 18.97
C LEU A 71 -11.02 -3.65 19.27
N ASN A 72 -10.06 -2.75 19.02
CA ASN A 72 -10.19 -1.29 19.22
C ASN A 72 -10.02 -0.79 20.67
N VAL A 73 -9.48 -1.58 21.60
CA VAL A 73 -9.04 -1.11 22.92
C VAL A 73 -7.51 -1.03 22.98
N GLN A 74 -6.96 0.18 23.11
CA GLN A 74 -5.52 0.39 23.34
C GLN A 74 -5.20 0.27 24.84
N PRO A 75 -4.11 -0.42 25.24
CA PRO A 75 -3.67 -0.41 26.64
C PRO A 75 -3.29 1.00 27.09
N PRO A 76 -3.46 1.35 28.38
CA PRO A 76 -3.07 2.67 28.89
C PRO A 76 -1.55 2.85 28.78
N SER A 77 -1.13 3.98 28.20
CA SER A 77 0.29 4.35 28.11
C SER A 77 0.93 4.40 29.51
N PRO A 78 2.10 3.77 29.75
CA PRO A 78 2.84 3.88 30.99
C PRO A 78 3.40 5.29 31.24
N PHE A 79 3.42 6.16 30.22
CA PHE A 79 3.90 7.53 30.31
C PHE A 79 2.77 8.56 30.54
N ALA A 80 1.51 8.17 30.31
CA ALA A 80 0.35 9.02 30.56
C ALA A 80 0.17 9.34 32.06
N GLY A 81 -0.18 10.59 32.37
CA GLY A 81 -0.34 11.06 33.76
C GLY A 81 0.97 11.45 34.47
N SER A 82 2.11 11.36 33.78
CA SER A 82 3.37 11.99 34.21
C SER A 82 3.40 13.48 33.85
N ASN A 83 4.49 14.18 34.18
CA ASN A 83 4.75 15.56 33.72
C ASN A 83 5.19 15.64 32.24
N LEU A 84 4.99 14.58 31.45
CA LEU A 84 5.35 14.51 30.03
C LEU A 84 4.15 14.83 29.14
N VAL A 85 4.40 15.53 28.03
CA VAL A 85 3.41 15.80 26.97
C VAL A 85 3.67 14.92 25.75
N ASN A 86 2.62 14.57 25.00
CA ASN A 86 2.71 13.83 23.75
C ASN A 86 3.01 14.77 22.57
N ALA A 87 4.27 14.82 22.15
CA ALA A 87 4.75 15.63 21.03
C ALA A 87 4.10 15.28 19.67
N CYS A 88 3.42 14.14 19.56
CA CYS A 88 2.74 13.68 18.34
C CYS A 88 1.21 13.83 18.40
N SER A 89 0.65 14.54 19.38
CA SER A 89 -0.81 14.76 19.45
C SER A 89 -1.32 15.63 18.29
N ALA A 90 -2.26 15.11 17.50
CA ALA A 90 -2.95 15.90 16.49
C ALA A 90 -3.82 17.00 17.13
N ALA A 91 -4.46 16.73 18.28
CA ALA A 91 -5.22 17.72 19.04
C ALA A 91 -4.34 18.90 19.50
N ASP A 92 -3.13 18.63 20.00
CA ASP A 92 -2.19 19.66 20.46
C ASP A 92 -1.38 20.32 19.30
N GLY A 93 -1.67 19.94 18.05
CA GLY A 93 -1.18 20.65 16.86
C GLY A 93 -0.01 20.00 16.11
N ALA A 94 0.33 18.74 16.39
CA ALA A 94 1.26 17.98 15.56
C ALA A 94 0.66 17.76 14.16
N ARG A 95 1.46 17.87 13.10
CA ARG A 95 0.98 17.74 11.71
C ARG A 95 2.00 17.00 10.86
N VAL A 96 1.53 16.11 10.00
CA VAL A 96 2.35 15.60 8.89
C VAL A 96 2.55 16.75 7.89
N LEU A 97 3.79 16.99 7.50
CA LEU A 97 4.17 17.90 6.42
C LEU A 97 4.37 17.11 5.12
N PHE A 98 5.01 15.94 5.21
CA PHE A 98 5.29 15.03 4.10
C PHE A 98 5.10 13.58 4.52
N ALA A 99 4.73 12.73 3.58
CA ALA A 99 4.92 11.29 3.65
C ALA A 99 5.24 10.80 2.23
N THR A 100 6.23 9.94 2.04
CA THR A 100 6.61 9.44 0.70
C THR A 100 5.43 8.78 -0.02
N ASP A 101 4.63 8.05 0.73
CA ASP A 101 3.51 7.25 0.24
C ASP A 101 2.42 7.16 1.29
N GLU A 102 1.16 7.37 0.92
CA GLU A 102 -0.03 7.30 1.78
C GLU A 102 -1.13 6.44 1.12
N TRP A 103 -0.73 5.46 0.30
CA TRP A 103 -1.67 4.77 -0.57
C TRP A 103 -2.77 4.03 0.20
N PHE A 104 -2.40 3.16 1.13
CA PHE A 104 -3.36 2.33 1.86
C PHE A 104 -4.00 3.10 3.02
N ALA A 105 -3.22 3.92 3.73
CA ALA A 105 -3.75 4.83 4.75
C ALA A 105 -2.80 6.02 5.01
N SER A 106 -3.36 7.18 5.39
CA SER A 106 -2.60 8.43 5.59
C SER A 106 -1.72 8.44 6.84
N ALA A 107 -0.55 9.08 6.75
CA ALA A 107 0.39 9.27 7.84
C ALA A 107 -0.18 10.07 9.02
N ASP A 108 -1.19 10.92 8.80
CA ASP A 108 -1.85 11.65 9.89
C ASP A 108 -2.59 10.73 10.87
N CYS A 109 -2.90 9.49 10.47
CA CYS A 109 -3.44 8.47 11.38
C CYS A 109 -2.50 8.16 12.56
N LEU A 110 -1.17 8.30 12.39
CA LEU A 110 -0.20 8.13 13.49
C LEU A 110 -0.46 9.09 14.66
N LEU A 111 -0.91 10.30 14.31
CA LEU A 111 -1.05 11.45 15.21
C LEU A 111 -2.43 11.52 15.89
N LYS A 112 -3.42 10.76 15.38
CA LYS A 112 -4.75 10.65 15.99
C LYS A 112 -4.63 10.24 17.46
N ASP A 113 -5.23 11.00 18.36
CA ASP A 113 -5.07 10.80 19.81
C ASP A 113 -5.75 9.54 20.37
N GLY A 114 -6.87 9.13 19.76
CA GLY A 114 -7.64 7.94 20.14
C GLY A 114 -7.02 6.61 19.69
N PRO A 115 -7.54 5.47 20.19
CA PRO A 115 -7.08 4.14 19.81
C PRO A 115 -7.30 3.86 18.31
N PRO A 116 -6.54 2.94 17.71
CA PRO A 116 -6.73 2.53 16.32
C PRO A 116 -7.92 1.60 16.13
N LEU A 117 -8.74 1.91 15.11
CA LEU A 117 -9.96 1.19 14.77
C LEU A 117 -9.76 0.20 13.61
N PHE A 118 -10.48 -0.91 13.64
CA PHE A 118 -10.56 -1.89 12.55
C PHE A 118 -11.96 -2.46 12.39
N ASP A 119 -12.30 -2.68 11.13
CA ASP A 119 -13.51 -3.33 10.65
C ASP A 119 -13.05 -4.40 9.65
N ALA A 120 -13.40 -5.66 9.90
CA ALA A 120 -12.98 -6.80 9.09
C ALA A 120 -13.57 -6.78 7.66
N ASP A 121 -14.71 -6.13 7.47
CA ASP A 121 -15.43 -6.10 6.19
C ASP A 121 -15.19 -4.80 5.40
N ALA A 122 -14.56 -3.79 6.00
CA ALA A 122 -14.26 -2.52 5.33
C ALA A 122 -13.12 -2.63 4.29
N TYR A 123 -13.45 -2.34 3.02
CA TYR A 123 -12.52 -2.21 1.89
C TYR A 123 -12.85 -0.96 1.07
N CYS A 124 -11.83 -0.39 0.41
CA CYS A 124 -11.91 0.79 -0.45
C CYS A 124 -11.17 0.55 -1.77
N ASN A 125 -11.14 1.55 -2.66
CA ASN A 125 -10.48 1.44 -3.98
C ASN A 125 -8.95 1.27 -3.89
N GLU A 126 -8.39 1.66 -2.76
CA GLU A 126 -6.95 1.65 -2.47
C GLU A 126 -6.52 0.34 -1.80
N GLY A 127 -7.43 -0.34 -1.08
CA GLY A 127 -7.22 -1.64 -0.45
C GLY A 127 -8.05 -1.87 0.82
N LYS A 128 -7.50 -2.62 1.78
CA LYS A 128 -8.09 -2.80 3.12
C LYS A 128 -8.10 -1.46 3.86
N VAL A 129 -9.21 -1.11 4.52
CA VAL A 129 -9.25 0.13 5.34
C VAL A 129 -8.53 -0.11 6.66
N MET A 130 -7.44 0.64 6.89
CA MET A 130 -6.57 0.53 8.07
C MET A 130 -6.50 1.88 8.82
N ASP A 131 -6.63 1.88 10.14
CA ASP A 131 -6.46 3.09 10.96
C ASP A 131 -5.01 3.25 11.44
N GLY A 132 -4.11 3.50 10.49
CA GLY A 132 -2.69 3.79 10.71
C GLY A 132 -2.10 4.54 9.52
N TRP A 133 -0.78 4.77 9.53
CA TRP A 133 -0.08 5.02 8.26
C TRP A 133 0.14 3.66 7.59
N GLU A 134 -0.13 3.51 6.30
CA GLU A 134 0.34 2.36 5.53
C GLU A 134 0.74 2.75 4.11
N SER A 135 1.99 2.44 3.75
CA SER A 135 2.53 2.64 2.40
C SER A 135 2.38 1.40 1.52
N ARG A 136 2.42 1.61 0.19
CA ARG A 136 2.54 0.53 -0.81
C ARG A 136 3.72 -0.40 -0.46
N ARG A 137 3.64 -1.66 -0.90
CA ARG A 137 4.83 -2.51 -0.92
C ARG A 137 5.83 -1.87 -1.87
N ARG A 138 7.02 -1.56 -1.40
CA ARG A 138 8.11 -0.95 -2.16
C ARG A 138 8.72 -2.00 -3.08
N ARG A 139 9.15 -1.61 -4.28
CA ARG A 139 9.77 -2.48 -5.30
C ARG A 139 11.09 -1.90 -5.83
N GLU A 140 11.61 -0.90 -5.11
CA GLU A 140 12.76 -0.08 -5.48
C GLU A 140 13.56 0.24 -4.21
N GLU A 141 14.80 0.67 -4.39
CA GLU A 141 15.73 0.92 -3.28
C GLU A 141 15.25 2.00 -2.29
N GLY A 142 15.85 1.97 -1.10
CA GLY A 142 15.53 2.87 -0.01
C GLY A 142 14.30 2.43 0.78
N HIS A 143 13.63 3.41 1.38
CA HIS A 143 12.66 3.18 2.45
C HIS A 143 11.61 4.30 2.49
N ASP A 144 10.44 4.05 3.07
CA ASP A 144 9.39 5.07 3.22
C ASP A 144 9.61 5.96 4.45
N TRP A 145 9.30 7.24 4.33
CA TRP A 145 9.45 8.18 5.44
C TRP A 145 8.39 9.28 5.43
N CYS A 146 8.03 9.75 6.62
CA CYS A 146 7.22 10.94 6.80
C CYS A 146 7.96 11.98 7.66
N PHE A 147 7.61 13.24 7.46
CA PHE A 147 8.17 14.38 8.19
C PHE A 147 7.05 15.13 8.89
N ILE A 148 7.17 15.22 10.21
CA ILE A 148 6.14 15.67 11.13
C ILE A 148 6.65 16.92 11.85
N LYS A 149 5.80 17.96 11.89
CA LYS A 149 5.93 19.04 12.87
C LYS A 149 5.35 18.56 14.20
N LEU A 150 6.12 18.66 15.27
CA LEU A 150 5.69 18.25 16.61
C LEU A 150 4.70 19.28 17.22
N ALA A 151 3.84 18.79 18.11
CA ALA A 151 2.96 19.59 18.95
C ALA A 151 3.79 20.31 20.03
N ALA A 152 4.23 21.54 19.74
CA ALA A 152 4.87 22.39 20.75
C ALA A 152 3.84 22.83 21.81
N GLY A 153 4.24 22.93 23.09
CA GLY A 153 3.41 23.34 24.24
C GLY A 153 2.93 24.80 24.24
N GLY A 154 2.98 25.42 23.07
CA GLY A 154 2.88 26.85 22.79
C GLY A 154 3.54 27.13 21.44
N ALA A 155 3.16 28.22 20.77
CA ALA A 155 3.67 28.54 19.44
C ALA A 155 5.16 28.96 19.46
N GLY A 156 6.06 27.98 19.34
CA GLY A 156 7.52 28.20 19.23
C GLY A 156 8.38 27.41 20.21
N GLU A 157 7.79 26.58 21.08
CA GLU A 157 8.56 25.81 22.07
C GLU A 157 9.22 24.55 21.48
N ARG A 158 10.34 24.15 22.08
CA ARG A 158 11.10 22.95 21.71
C ARG A 158 10.86 21.85 22.72
N LEU A 159 10.96 20.58 22.31
CA LEU A 159 10.72 19.44 23.18
C LEU A 159 11.98 18.58 23.34
N CYS A 160 12.25 18.17 24.59
CA CYS A 160 13.17 17.09 24.93
C CYS A 160 12.36 15.81 25.11
N ILE A 161 12.50 14.86 24.19
CA ILE A 161 11.82 13.57 24.22
C ILE A 161 12.54 12.63 25.20
N GLN A 162 11.77 11.84 25.93
CA GLN A 162 12.23 10.95 27.00
C GLN A 162 11.67 9.53 26.87
N ALA A 163 10.56 9.34 26.14
CA ALA A 163 10.07 8.03 25.75
C ALA A 163 9.34 8.05 24.40
N VAL A 164 9.22 6.88 23.79
CA VAL A 164 8.57 6.63 22.49
C VAL A 164 7.61 5.45 22.64
N GLU A 165 6.45 5.53 21.99
CA GLU A 165 5.51 4.41 21.81
C GLU A 165 5.19 4.20 20.34
N VAL A 166 5.27 2.96 19.88
CA VAL A 166 4.98 2.55 18.49
C VAL A 166 3.93 1.44 18.50
N ASP A 167 2.73 1.73 18.00
CA ASP A 167 1.60 0.82 18.00
C ASP A 167 1.45 0.14 16.63
N THR A 168 1.56 -1.18 16.54
CA THR A 168 1.34 -1.94 15.30
C THR A 168 -0.02 -2.64 15.27
N ALA A 169 -0.99 -2.18 16.08
CA ALA A 169 -2.38 -2.63 16.07
C ALA A 169 -2.94 -2.86 14.67
N HIS A 170 -3.66 -3.97 14.51
CA HIS A 170 -4.29 -4.44 13.27
C HIS A 170 -3.34 -4.77 12.09
N PHE A 171 -2.07 -4.33 12.10
CA PHE A 171 -1.10 -4.62 11.03
C PHE A 171 -0.48 -6.02 11.15
N THR A 172 -1.30 -7.07 10.99
CA THR A 172 -0.96 -8.44 11.45
C THR A 172 0.07 -9.19 10.58
N GLY A 173 0.29 -8.73 9.35
CA GLY A 173 1.36 -9.18 8.45
C GLY A 173 1.83 -8.10 7.46
N ASN A 174 1.33 -6.88 7.61
CA ASN A 174 1.61 -5.71 6.77
C ASN A 174 2.22 -4.54 7.57
N ASN A 175 2.70 -4.78 8.79
CA ASN A 175 3.41 -3.77 9.57
C ASN A 175 4.72 -3.35 8.90
N ALA A 176 5.26 -2.20 9.31
CA ALA A 176 6.66 -1.87 9.05
C ALA A 176 7.57 -2.88 9.77
N PRO A 177 8.44 -3.64 9.09
CA PRO A 177 9.33 -4.62 9.75
C PRO A 177 10.32 -3.98 10.73
N ALA A 178 10.81 -2.79 10.41
CA ALA A 178 11.59 -1.97 11.33
C ALA A 178 11.30 -0.48 11.16
N ILE A 179 11.56 0.30 12.21
CA ILE A 179 11.36 1.75 12.28
C ILE A 179 12.62 2.46 12.77
N SER A 180 12.88 3.67 12.31
CA SER A 180 13.80 4.60 13.01
C SER A 180 13.18 5.99 13.11
N LEU A 181 13.60 6.73 14.14
CA LEU A 181 13.10 8.06 14.47
C LEU A 181 14.26 9.04 14.57
N GLU A 182 14.14 10.18 13.89
CA GLU A 182 15.18 11.21 13.87
C GLU A 182 14.56 12.59 14.12
N LEU A 183 15.06 13.28 15.14
CA LEU A 183 14.62 14.63 15.50
C LEU A 183 15.43 15.69 14.77
N CYS A 184 14.83 16.84 14.51
CA CYS A 184 15.57 18.04 14.17
C CYS A 184 14.94 19.29 14.78
N ASP A 185 15.76 20.34 14.91
CA ASP A 185 15.33 21.66 15.31
C ASP A 185 15.41 22.61 14.10
N LEU A 186 14.26 23.18 13.73
CA LEU A 186 14.11 24.20 12.69
C LEU A 186 13.69 25.56 13.27
N SER A 187 13.81 25.75 14.59
CA SER A 187 13.60 27.06 15.22
C SER A 187 14.76 28.02 14.90
N ASP A 188 14.47 29.32 14.90
CA ASP A 188 15.49 30.33 14.65
C ASP A 188 16.36 30.51 15.89
N ASP A 189 17.67 30.32 15.76
CA ASP A 189 18.69 30.45 16.83
C ASP A 189 18.87 31.89 17.38
N GLY A 190 17.87 32.78 17.24
CA GLY A 190 17.91 34.20 17.64
C GLY A 190 18.92 35.06 16.88
N GLY A 191 19.65 34.48 15.93
CA GLY A 191 20.76 35.10 15.20
C GLY A 191 20.33 35.93 13.98
N SER A 192 20.03 37.20 14.22
CA SER A 192 19.67 38.23 13.23
C SER A 192 18.30 38.08 12.55
N SER A 193 17.53 39.17 12.53
CA SER A 193 16.22 39.30 11.89
C SER A 193 16.27 39.39 10.35
N SER A 194 17.32 38.83 9.73
CA SER A 194 17.62 38.93 8.30
C SER A 194 17.76 37.59 7.59
N SER A 195 17.83 36.48 8.34
CA SER A 195 17.80 35.13 7.79
C SER A 195 16.34 34.65 7.70
N PRO A 196 15.89 34.06 6.57
CA PRO A 196 14.56 33.45 6.49
C PRO A 196 14.42 32.32 7.51
N ASN A 197 13.26 32.24 8.17
CA ASN A 197 12.96 31.21 9.15
C ASN A 197 13.14 29.80 8.53
N GLN A 198 13.97 28.95 9.14
CA GLN A 198 14.35 27.68 8.51
C GLN A 198 13.14 26.75 8.32
N ALA A 199 12.23 26.69 9.30
CA ALA A 199 11.00 25.91 9.18
C ALA A 199 10.12 26.41 8.03
N PHE A 200 9.97 27.72 7.84
CA PHE A 200 9.22 28.31 6.74
C PHE A 200 9.83 27.97 5.38
N GLU A 201 11.16 28.06 5.25
CA GLU A 201 11.85 27.71 4.00
C GLU A 201 11.81 26.21 3.68
N VAL A 202 11.78 25.33 4.69
CA VAL A 202 11.54 23.90 4.51
C VAL A 202 10.10 23.65 4.04
N VAL A 203 9.10 24.15 4.77
CA VAL A 203 7.67 24.01 4.44
C VAL A 203 7.35 24.52 3.03
N LYS A 204 7.97 25.62 2.60
CA LYS A 204 7.77 26.21 1.27
C LYS A 204 8.37 25.39 0.11
N LYS A 205 9.43 24.60 0.37
CA LYS A 205 10.11 23.77 -0.64
C LYS A 205 9.61 22.34 -0.66
N LEU A 206 8.99 21.91 0.43
CA LEU A 206 8.52 20.54 0.63
C LEU A 206 7.15 20.37 -0.05
N PRO A 207 6.96 19.40 -0.97
CA PRO A 207 5.70 19.22 -1.69
C PRO A 207 4.51 18.96 -0.77
N GLY A 208 3.41 19.70 -0.96
CA GLY A 208 2.16 19.52 -0.23
C GLY A 208 2.14 19.98 1.23
N ALA A 209 3.25 20.50 1.79
CA ALA A 209 3.30 20.88 3.21
C ALA A 209 2.42 22.09 3.54
N MET A 210 2.34 23.08 2.65
CA MET A 210 1.50 24.26 2.88
C MET A 210 0.01 23.89 2.83
N GLU A 211 -0.35 23.01 1.89
CA GLU A 211 -1.70 22.47 1.72
C GLU A 211 -2.10 21.64 2.95
N ARG A 212 -1.26 20.69 3.41
CA ARG A 212 -1.49 19.93 4.66
C ARG A 212 -1.60 20.83 5.89
N LEU A 213 -0.82 21.91 5.99
CA LEU A 213 -0.90 22.86 7.11
C LEU A 213 -2.20 23.70 7.12
N VAL A 214 -2.74 24.04 5.95
CA VAL A 214 -3.95 24.88 5.81
C VAL A 214 -5.23 24.07 5.84
N GLN A 215 -5.27 22.94 5.11
CA GLN A 215 -6.47 22.10 4.96
C GLN A 215 -6.56 21.03 6.05
N GLY A 216 -5.42 20.56 6.56
CA GLY A 216 -5.31 19.43 7.46
C GLY A 216 -5.41 18.09 6.72
N PHE A 217 -4.69 17.09 7.24
CA PHE A 217 -4.67 15.69 6.81
C PHE A 217 -4.10 15.42 5.40
N GLY A 218 -3.37 14.31 5.28
CA GLY A 218 -2.99 13.68 4.03
C GLY A 218 -4.19 13.06 3.29
N HIS A 219 -3.95 12.64 2.05
CA HIS A 219 -4.97 12.05 1.19
C HIS A 219 -4.64 10.58 0.99
N GLN A 220 -5.54 9.69 1.41
CA GLN A 220 -5.38 8.26 1.12
C GLN A 220 -5.39 8.02 -0.40
N GLY A 221 -4.62 7.04 -0.86
CA GLY A 221 -4.47 6.72 -2.29
C GLY A 221 -3.45 7.57 -3.05
N VAL A 222 -2.73 8.47 -2.36
CA VAL A 222 -1.63 9.24 -2.98
C VAL A 222 -0.27 8.68 -2.58
N GLY A 223 0.72 8.93 -3.42
CA GLY A 223 2.13 8.80 -3.08
C GLY A 223 2.94 9.69 -4.01
N HIS A 224 3.97 10.32 -3.47
CA HIS A 224 4.71 11.34 -4.20
C HIS A 224 5.56 10.74 -5.31
N SER A 225 5.68 11.48 -6.44
CA SER A 225 6.52 11.03 -7.55
C SER A 225 8.00 10.95 -7.14
N PRO A 226 8.85 10.20 -7.86
CA PRO A 226 10.30 10.20 -7.58
C PRO A 226 10.92 11.60 -7.57
N GLU A 227 10.43 12.50 -8.43
CA GLU A 227 10.82 13.90 -8.50
C GLU A 227 10.35 14.71 -7.28
N GLU A 228 9.12 14.50 -6.81
CA GLU A 228 8.59 15.13 -5.58
C GLU A 228 9.30 14.62 -4.33
N VAL A 229 9.55 13.30 -4.23
CA VAL A 229 10.36 12.70 -3.17
C VAL A 229 11.79 13.23 -3.20
N GLN A 230 12.37 13.46 -4.39
CA GLN A 230 13.67 14.12 -4.51
C GLN A 230 13.62 15.60 -4.12
N ALA A 231 12.58 16.34 -4.50
CA ALA A 231 12.38 17.72 -4.06
C ALA A 231 12.23 17.83 -2.54
N ALA A 232 11.54 16.88 -1.90
CA ALA A 232 11.44 16.78 -0.45
C ALA A 232 12.81 16.47 0.22
N LYS A 233 13.61 15.56 -0.36
CA LYS A 233 15.00 15.31 0.07
C LYS A 233 15.85 16.58 -0.08
N ASP A 234 15.73 17.29 -1.19
CA ASP A 234 16.47 18.53 -1.47
C ASP A 234 16.06 19.69 -0.56
N ALA A 235 14.79 19.75 -0.15
CA ALA A 235 14.27 20.68 0.85
C ALA A 235 14.87 20.40 2.24
N LEU A 236 15.12 19.13 2.57
CA LEU A 236 15.64 18.68 3.86
C LEU A 236 17.17 18.49 3.89
N LYS A 237 17.90 18.68 2.78
CA LYS A 237 19.34 18.35 2.66
C LYS A 237 20.25 19.10 3.66
N ASP A 238 19.85 20.30 4.06
CA ASP A 238 20.58 21.20 4.96
C ASP A 238 20.06 21.10 6.42
N VAL A 239 19.05 20.27 6.67
CA VAL A 239 18.49 20.01 8.00
C VAL A 239 19.38 19.05 8.77
N LYS A 240 19.68 19.39 10.02
CA LYS A 240 20.51 18.57 10.92
C LYS A 240 19.61 17.63 11.72
N PHE A 241 19.57 16.37 11.31
CA PHE A 241 18.89 15.31 12.04
C PHE A 241 19.78 14.70 13.13
N GLN A 242 19.18 14.37 14.28
CA GLN A 242 19.74 13.55 15.35
C GLN A 242 18.88 12.28 15.48
N THR A 243 19.50 11.11 15.46
CA THR A 243 18.80 9.84 15.76
C THR A 243 18.25 9.86 17.20
N LEU A 244 16.95 9.64 17.34
CA LEU A 244 16.24 9.44 18.61
C LEU A 244 16.09 7.95 18.91
N LEU A 245 15.65 7.19 17.89
CA LEU A 245 15.54 5.74 17.93
C LEU A 245 16.28 5.19 16.69
N PRO A 246 17.33 4.38 16.84
CA PRO A 246 17.99 3.74 15.70
C PRO A 246 17.04 2.75 15.00
N THR A 247 17.43 2.19 13.86
CA THR A 247 16.64 1.15 13.17
C THR A 247 16.35 -0.01 14.11
N THR A 248 15.09 -0.14 14.51
CA THR A 248 14.60 -1.03 15.56
C THR A 248 13.52 -1.93 14.95
N PRO A 249 13.63 -3.27 15.05
CA PRO A 249 12.62 -4.17 14.53
C PRO A 249 11.30 -4.01 15.29
N LEU A 250 10.19 -4.13 14.57
CA LEU A 250 8.84 -4.14 15.12
C LEU A 250 8.20 -5.51 14.92
N SER A 251 7.34 -5.90 15.85
CA SER A 251 6.42 -7.01 15.66
C SER A 251 5.18 -6.55 14.86
N PRO A 252 4.48 -7.47 14.15
CA PRO A 252 3.16 -7.21 13.55
C PRO A 252 2.07 -6.81 14.56
N GLY A 253 0.78 -6.79 14.21
CA GLY A 253 -0.38 -6.64 15.11
C GLY A 253 -1.19 -7.94 15.29
N TYR A 254 -2.15 -8.08 16.19
CA TYR A 254 -2.04 -7.92 17.65
C TYR A 254 -1.46 -9.21 18.30
N GLN A 255 -1.04 -9.17 19.59
CA GLN A 255 -1.35 -10.25 20.54
C GLN A 255 -2.19 -9.62 21.65
N GLU A 256 -3.47 -9.43 21.32
CA GLU A 256 -4.49 -8.55 21.93
C GLU A 256 -4.20 -7.04 22.07
N SER A 257 -2.98 -6.56 21.75
CA SER A 257 -2.50 -5.33 22.39
C SER A 257 -1.43 -4.48 21.70
N ARG A 258 -0.69 -5.05 20.73
CA ARG A 258 0.77 -4.86 20.77
C ARG A 258 1.30 -3.46 20.42
N MET A 259 1.85 -2.87 21.48
CA MET A 259 2.57 -1.61 21.57
C MET A 259 4.05 -1.91 21.84
N HIS A 260 4.93 -1.07 21.32
CA HIS A 260 6.37 -1.10 21.62
C HIS A 260 6.72 0.16 22.39
N TYR A 261 7.30 0.01 23.59
CA TYR A 261 7.67 1.12 24.46
C TYR A 261 9.20 1.23 24.53
N PHE A 262 9.73 2.43 24.32
CA PHE A 262 11.17 2.70 24.40
C PHE A 262 11.41 3.90 25.30
N GLU A 263 12.13 3.71 26.40
CA GLU A 263 12.76 4.81 27.12
C GLU A 263 13.99 5.26 26.34
N VAL A 264 14.21 6.58 26.24
CA VAL A 264 15.36 7.15 25.54
C VAL A 264 16.08 8.14 26.46
N GLU A 265 17.40 8.24 26.31
CA GLU A 265 18.14 9.34 26.94
C GLU A 265 17.54 10.67 26.46
N ARG A 266 17.33 11.61 27.40
CA ARG A 266 16.65 12.88 27.16
C ARG A 266 17.21 13.56 25.90
N SER A 267 16.40 13.66 24.85
CA SER A 267 16.84 14.14 23.54
C SER A 267 17.32 15.60 23.60
N THR A 268 18.09 16.01 22.60
CA THR A 268 18.29 17.46 22.40
C THR A 268 16.96 18.12 22.02
N PRO A 269 16.81 19.44 22.26
CA PRO A 269 15.57 20.16 21.97
C PRO A 269 15.22 20.07 20.49
N ALA A 270 14.00 19.64 20.17
CA ALA A 270 13.54 19.44 18.80
C ALA A 270 12.18 20.10 18.52
N THR A 271 11.89 20.32 17.24
CA THR A 271 10.60 20.87 16.75
C THR A 271 9.95 19.98 15.68
N HIS A 272 10.73 19.12 15.04
CA HIS A 272 10.26 18.24 13.97
C HIS A 272 10.86 16.83 14.12
N LEU A 273 10.17 15.86 13.51
CA LEU A 273 10.48 14.44 13.52
C LEU A 273 10.46 13.90 12.08
N ARG A 274 11.47 13.13 11.70
CA ARG A 274 11.40 12.18 10.58
C ARG A 274 11.16 10.77 11.14
N VAL A 275 10.16 10.10 10.59
CA VAL A 275 9.86 8.69 10.83
C VAL A 275 10.26 7.92 9.58
N ASN A 276 10.97 6.82 9.74
CA ASN A 276 11.43 5.97 8.63
C ASN A 276 10.89 4.54 8.83
N TYR A 277 10.20 3.98 7.84
CA TYR A 277 9.80 2.57 7.77
C TYR A 277 10.72 1.80 6.85
N PHE A 278 11.23 0.66 7.30
CA PHE A 278 12.23 -0.12 6.59
C PHE A 278 11.70 -1.48 6.14
N PRO A 279 11.52 -1.73 4.83
CA PRO A 279 11.54 -0.76 3.72
C PRO A 279 10.22 0.02 3.55
N ASP A 280 9.12 -0.51 4.08
CA ASP A 280 7.74 -0.06 3.92
C ASP A 280 6.84 -0.77 4.95
N GLY A 281 5.55 -0.47 4.98
CA GLY A 281 4.57 -1.14 5.85
C GLY A 281 3.61 -0.18 6.52
N GLY A 282 2.98 -0.63 7.60
CA GLY A 282 2.13 0.21 8.44
C GLY A 282 2.43 0.22 9.94
N VAL A 283 2.02 1.30 10.59
CA VAL A 283 1.98 1.49 12.05
C VAL A 283 0.71 2.27 12.36
N ALA A 284 0.00 1.85 13.40
CA ALA A 284 -1.29 2.40 13.79
C ALA A 284 -1.18 3.77 14.48
N ARG A 285 -0.29 3.90 15.45
CA ARG A 285 -0.06 5.13 16.24
C ARG A 285 1.41 5.33 16.57
N LEU A 286 1.80 6.59 16.70
CA LEU A 286 3.10 7.01 17.22
C LEU A 286 2.89 8.01 18.36
N ARG A 287 3.64 7.86 19.45
CA ARG A 287 3.67 8.79 20.59
C ARG A 287 5.11 9.09 20.98
N LEU A 288 5.42 10.36 21.19
CA LEU A 288 6.72 10.83 21.67
C LEU A 288 6.48 11.62 22.95
N TRP A 289 6.89 11.08 24.09
CA TRP A 289 6.65 11.68 25.40
C TRP A 289 7.86 12.48 25.84
N GLY A 290 7.67 13.75 26.20
CA GLY A 290 8.77 14.65 26.52
C GLY A 290 8.39 15.85 27.39
N THR A 291 9.38 16.67 27.71
CA THR A 291 9.19 17.96 28.40
C THR A 291 9.58 19.13 27.50
N VAL A 292 8.96 20.30 27.71
CA VAL A 292 9.41 21.55 27.09
C VAL A 292 10.86 21.84 27.50
N ALA A 293 11.67 22.18 26.51
CA ALA A 293 13.11 22.33 26.66
C ALA A 293 13.52 23.77 26.98
N PRO A 294 14.36 23.99 28.01
CA PRO A 294 15.19 25.18 28.12
C PRO A 294 16.15 25.30 26.92
N ALA A 295 16.57 26.51 26.58
CA ALA A 295 17.21 26.80 25.29
C ALA A 295 18.68 26.32 25.15
N GLY A 296 18.97 25.59 24.06
CA GLY A 296 20.31 25.28 23.53
C GLY A 296 20.90 23.90 23.94
N THR A 297 21.78 23.23 23.18
CA THR A 297 22.21 23.37 21.75
C THR A 297 22.79 22.00 21.27
N PRO A 298 22.52 21.47 20.04
CA PRO A 298 22.95 20.11 19.63
C PRO A 298 24.34 19.97 18.95
N ILE A 299 24.84 18.73 18.84
CA ILE A 299 26.14 18.32 18.24
C ILE A 299 25.92 17.36 17.03
N THR A 300 26.91 17.15 16.14
CA THR A 300 26.73 16.64 14.75
C THR A 300 27.69 15.50 14.30
N LYS A 301 27.32 14.69 13.28
CA LYS A 301 28.09 14.39 12.01
C LYS A 301 27.38 13.45 10.98
N LYS A 302 27.92 13.40 9.74
CA LYS A 302 27.41 12.88 8.41
C LYS A 302 28.04 11.48 8.00
N PRO A 303 27.81 10.79 6.81
CA PRO A 303 27.32 11.23 5.44
C PRO A 303 26.58 10.26 4.41
N LEU A 304 25.73 10.84 3.50
CA LEU A 304 25.41 10.55 2.03
C LEU A 304 24.95 9.12 1.53
N TYR A 305 24.54 8.77 0.26
CA TYR A 305 24.51 9.39 -1.12
C TYR A 305 23.21 9.12 -2.00
N MET A 306 23.26 8.54 -3.25
CA MET A 306 22.21 8.58 -4.33
C MET A 306 22.14 7.37 -5.34
N PRO A 307 21.04 7.19 -6.16
CA PRO A 307 20.71 6.01 -7.02
C PRO A 307 20.45 6.26 -8.56
N ILE A 308 20.14 5.22 -9.38
CA ILE A 308 19.63 5.27 -10.80
C ILE A 308 18.67 4.07 -11.13
N SER A 309 17.70 4.21 -12.07
CA SER A 309 16.67 3.19 -12.44
C SER A 309 16.74 2.61 -13.88
N GLY A 310 15.88 1.62 -14.20
CA GLY A 310 15.76 0.98 -15.53
C GLY A 310 14.41 0.28 -15.81
N LYS A 311 14.03 0.13 -17.10
CA LYS A 311 12.73 -0.40 -17.58
C LYS A 311 12.83 -1.84 -18.13
N ASN A 312 11.78 -2.65 -18.00
CA ASN A 312 11.73 -4.06 -18.48
C ASN A 312 10.72 -4.24 -19.65
N LYS A 313 10.89 -5.30 -20.48
CA LYS A 313 10.22 -5.50 -21.79
C LYS A 313 9.64 -6.91 -22.06
N ARG A 314 9.48 -7.80 -21.07
CA ARG A 314 9.26 -9.25 -21.34
C ARG A 314 7.83 -9.70 -21.71
N CYS A 315 6.77 -8.98 -21.35
CA CYS A 315 5.38 -9.43 -21.56
C CYS A 315 4.44 -8.33 -22.05
N HIS A 316 3.28 -8.71 -22.59
CA HIS A 316 2.21 -7.76 -22.91
C HIS A 316 1.39 -7.48 -21.65
N VAL A 317 1.34 -6.22 -21.23
CA VAL A 317 0.66 -5.79 -20.00
C VAL A 317 -0.50 -4.88 -20.38
N VAL A 318 -1.72 -5.27 -20.02
CA VAL A 318 -2.94 -4.50 -20.30
C VAL A 318 -3.56 -4.03 -18.98
N PRO A 319 -3.48 -2.73 -18.64
CA PRO A 319 -4.08 -2.20 -17.41
C PRO A 319 -5.61 -2.29 -17.41
N HIS A 320 -6.22 -2.59 -16.26
CA HIS A 320 -7.68 -2.54 -16.08
C HIS A 320 -8.26 -1.12 -16.22
N SER A 321 -7.41 -0.08 -16.24
CA SER A 321 -7.76 1.31 -16.54
C SER A 321 -7.72 1.66 -18.03
N SER A 322 -7.35 0.71 -18.91
CA SER A 322 -7.39 0.90 -20.36
C SER A 322 -8.83 0.84 -20.90
N ASN A 323 -9.05 1.40 -22.10
CA ASN A 323 -10.32 1.27 -22.83
C ASN A 323 -10.38 -0.01 -23.69
N GLU A 324 -9.42 -0.93 -23.51
CA GLU A 324 -9.31 -2.17 -24.28
C GLU A 324 -10.15 -3.28 -23.63
N THR A 325 -10.61 -4.23 -24.44
CA THR A 325 -11.25 -5.44 -23.88
C THR A 325 -10.16 -6.31 -23.26
N MET A 326 -10.35 -6.71 -22.01
CA MET A 326 -9.34 -7.46 -21.27
C MET A 326 -9.01 -8.80 -21.95
N PRO A 327 -7.72 -9.17 -22.11
CA PRO A 327 -7.30 -10.40 -22.75
C PRO A 327 -7.99 -11.67 -22.22
N SER A 328 -8.28 -11.77 -20.92
CA SER A 328 -9.01 -12.90 -20.34
C SER A 328 -10.49 -13.00 -20.75
N GLN A 329 -11.07 -11.94 -21.31
CA GLN A 329 -12.44 -11.93 -21.84
C GLN A 329 -12.49 -12.21 -23.36
N LEU A 330 -11.34 -12.21 -24.04
CA LEU A 330 -11.25 -12.53 -25.45
C LEU A 330 -11.27 -14.05 -25.65
N SER A 331 -11.91 -14.52 -26.71
CA SER A 331 -11.82 -15.91 -27.12
C SER A 331 -10.39 -16.27 -27.53
N PHE A 332 -9.85 -17.35 -26.98
CA PHE A 332 -8.56 -17.91 -27.36
C PHE A 332 -8.78 -19.29 -28.04
N PRO A 333 -7.90 -19.74 -28.97
CA PRO A 333 -8.12 -20.99 -29.70
C PRO A 333 -8.10 -22.24 -28.80
N ASP A 334 -7.21 -22.28 -27.82
CA ASP A 334 -7.18 -23.35 -26.82
C ASP A 334 -8.14 -23.06 -25.64
N PRO A 335 -8.75 -24.10 -25.03
CA PRO A 335 -9.63 -23.93 -23.88
C PRO A 335 -8.89 -23.46 -22.62
N GLU A 336 -9.61 -22.76 -21.74
CA GLU A 336 -9.11 -22.36 -20.42
C GLU A 336 -9.15 -23.56 -19.45
N LEU A 337 -7.98 -24.07 -19.07
CA LEU A 337 -7.77 -25.20 -18.17
C LEU A 337 -7.68 -24.80 -16.69
N SER A 338 -7.52 -23.52 -16.37
CA SER A 338 -7.70 -23.00 -15.00
C SER A 338 -9.16 -23.03 -14.56
N LYS A 339 -10.11 -22.93 -15.50
CA LYS A 339 -11.54 -22.92 -15.22
C LYS A 339 -12.01 -24.28 -14.72
N GLY A 340 -12.53 -24.30 -13.50
CA GLY A 340 -12.90 -25.54 -12.80
C GLY A 340 -11.72 -26.29 -12.19
N GLY A 341 -10.51 -25.70 -12.19
CA GLY A 341 -9.36 -26.20 -11.47
C GLY A 341 -9.50 -26.02 -9.95
N VAL A 342 -8.54 -26.59 -9.21
CA VAL A 342 -8.52 -26.60 -7.75
C VAL A 342 -7.26 -25.91 -7.23
N GLY A 343 -7.41 -24.96 -6.31
CA GLY A 343 -6.30 -24.42 -5.53
C GLY A 343 -5.86 -25.48 -4.53
N VAL A 344 -4.64 -25.99 -4.65
CA VAL A 344 -4.14 -27.13 -3.86
C VAL A 344 -3.60 -26.65 -2.52
N THR A 345 -2.55 -25.82 -2.54
CA THR A 345 -1.89 -25.34 -1.32
C THR A 345 -1.12 -24.04 -1.58
N CYS A 346 -0.66 -23.37 -0.53
CA CYS A 346 0.23 -22.21 -0.62
C CYS A 346 1.10 -22.04 0.64
N THR A 347 2.24 -21.37 0.49
CA THR A 347 3.17 -21.05 1.59
C THR A 347 2.59 -20.07 2.60
N ASN A 348 1.75 -19.14 2.16
CA ASN A 348 1.14 -18.10 2.98
C ASN A 348 -0.24 -17.71 2.43
N GLN A 349 -1.18 -17.40 3.34
CA GLN A 349 -2.56 -17.01 3.02
C GLN A 349 -3.02 -15.90 3.97
N HIS A 350 -2.43 -14.72 3.83
CA HIS A 350 -2.73 -13.58 4.69
C HIS A 350 -4.12 -13.01 4.41
N TYR A 351 -4.48 -12.87 3.13
CA TYR A 351 -5.85 -12.66 2.68
C TYR A 351 -6.18 -13.54 1.46
N GLY A 352 -7.42 -14.05 1.43
CA GLY A 352 -7.88 -14.92 0.36
C GLY A 352 -7.20 -16.30 0.34
N THR A 353 -7.51 -17.10 -0.68
CA THR A 353 -7.00 -18.49 -0.82
C THR A 353 -6.56 -18.77 -2.26
N PRO A 354 -5.72 -19.79 -2.52
CA PRO A 354 -5.35 -20.20 -3.87
C PRO A 354 -6.54 -20.49 -4.80
N GLN A 355 -7.70 -20.91 -4.25
CA GLN A 355 -8.92 -21.15 -5.03
C GLN A 355 -9.52 -19.86 -5.63
N ASN A 356 -9.20 -18.68 -5.07
CA ASN A 356 -9.65 -17.40 -5.59
C ASN A 356 -9.00 -17.07 -6.94
N LEU A 357 -7.75 -17.51 -7.15
CA LEU A 357 -7.01 -17.31 -8.40
C LEU A 357 -7.71 -17.95 -9.61
N LEU A 358 -8.50 -19.01 -9.40
CA LEU A 358 -9.15 -19.81 -10.43
C LEU A 358 -10.61 -19.40 -10.71
N GLN A 359 -11.14 -18.38 -10.02
CA GLN A 359 -12.54 -17.95 -10.21
C GLN A 359 -12.75 -17.35 -11.59
N SER A 360 -13.83 -17.74 -12.27
CA SER A 360 -14.08 -17.37 -13.68
C SER A 360 -14.46 -15.90 -13.91
N ASN A 361 -14.91 -15.20 -12.87
CA ASN A 361 -15.14 -13.76 -12.88
C ASN A 361 -13.82 -12.99 -12.67
N PHE A 362 -13.86 -11.68 -12.83
CA PHE A 362 -12.84 -10.80 -12.26
C PHE A 362 -12.93 -10.73 -10.74
N GLY A 363 -11.81 -10.40 -10.10
CA GLY A 363 -11.78 -9.98 -8.70
C GLY A 363 -12.81 -8.86 -8.44
N LYS A 364 -13.62 -9.02 -7.38
CA LYS A 364 -14.51 -7.95 -6.88
C LYS A 364 -13.71 -6.82 -6.22
N ASP A 365 -12.73 -7.20 -5.41
CA ASP A 365 -11.80 -6.37 -4.65
C ASP A 365 -10.55 -7.23 -4.30
N MET A 366 -9.62 -6.71 -3.49
CA MET A 366 -8.41 -7.45 -3.08
C MET A 366 -8.71 -8.73 -2.27
N GLY A 367 -9.78 -8.76 -1.46
CA GLY A 367 -10.13 -9.93 -0.64
C GLY A 367 -10.58 -11.13 -1.47
N ASP A 368 -11.03 -10.87 -2.69
CA ASP A 368 -11.40 -11.86 -3.70
C ASP A 368 -10.20 -12.36 -4.53
N GLY A 369 -8.95 -12.02 -4.15
CA GLY A 369 -7.71 -12.57 -4.72
C GLY A 369 -6.99 -13.56 -3.80
N TRP A 370 -5.68 -13.75 -3.98
CA TRP A 370 -4.78 -14.37 -3.01
C TRP A 370 -3.64 -13.39 -2.68
N GLU A 371 -3.40 -13.14 -1.40
CA GLU A 371 -2.36 -12.23 -0.90
C GLU A 371 -1.60 -12.84 0.28
N THR A 372 -0.28 -12.65 0.28
CA THR A 372 0.62 -13.11 1.34
C THR A 372 1.08 -11.96 2.23
N ALA A 373 1.47 -12.26 3.47
CA ALA A 373 2.03 -11.27 4.39
C ALA A 373 3.34 -10.68 3.81
N ARG A 374 3.73 -9.47 4.23
CA ARG A 374 5.08 -8.96 3.95
C ARG A 374 6.08 -9.88 4.68
N HIS A 375 7.08 -10.41 3.97
CA HIS A 375 7.93 -11.44 4.56
C HIS A 375 8.75 -10.87 5.75
N PRO A 376 8.77 -11.50 6.95
CA PRO A 376 9.45 -10.93 8.12
C PRO A 376 10.95 -10.70 7.91
N ASP A 377 11.65 -11.64 7.28
CA ASP A 377 13.09 -11.57 6.98
C ASP A 377 13.44 -10.69 5.78
N ARG A 378 12.48 -9.91 5.25
CA ARG A 378 12.71 -9.03 4.10
C ARG A 378 13.75 -7.95 4.47
N PRO A 379 14.78 -7.73 3.63
CA PRO A 379 15.85 -6.82 4.00
C PRO A 379 15.34 -5.39 4.16
N SER A 380 15.73 -4.75 5.27
CA SER A 380 15.36 -3.38 5.66
C SER A 380 15.64 -2.32 4.60
N ILE A 381 16.61 -2.59 3.71
CA ILE A 381 16.88 -1.84 2.49
C ILE A 381 16.90 -2.87 1.36
N LEU A 382 16.00 -2.70 0.40
CA LEU A 382 15.98 -3.53 -0.79
C LEU A 382 17.15 -3.12 -1.69
N HIS A 383 17.94 -4.11 -2.10
CA HIS A 383 18.90 -3.98 -3.19
C HIS A 383 18.31 -4.66 -4.44
N ASN A 384 18.67 -4.18 -5.62
CA ASN A 384 18.39 -4.89 -6.85
C ASN A 384 19.64 -5.67 -7.29
N ASP A 385 19.47 -6.91 -7.75
CA ASP A 385 20.59 -7.67 -8.30
C ASP A 385 21.07 -6.97 -9.59
N SER A 386 22.37 -6.72 -9.65
CA SER A 386 23.00 -5.95 -10.72
C SER A 386 22.93 -6.64 -12.10
N THR A 387 22.64 -7.94 -12.14
CA THR A 387 22.55 -8.73 -13.39
C THR A 387 21.13 -8.76 -13.96
N THR A 388 20.13 -8.93 -13.10
CA THR A 388 18.73 -9.20 -13.46
C THR A 388 17.81 -7.99 -13.27
N GLY A 389 18.15 -7.06 -12.37
CA GLY A 389 17.34 -5.90 -12.02
C GLY A 389 16.09 -6.22 -11.19
N PHE A 390 15.93 -7.46 -10.72
CA PHE A 390 14.94 -7.81 -9.71
C PHE A 390 15.45 -7.48 -8.31
N VAL A 391 14.55 -7.48 -7.32
CA VAL A 391 14.95 -7.41 -5.92
C VAL A 391 15.86 -8.59 -5.58
N ASP A 392 17.06 -8.28 -5.08
CA ASP A 392 18.10 -9.21 -4.60
C ASP A 392 17.67 -9.83 -3.28
N CYS A 393 16.82 -10.84 -3.39
CA CYS A 393 16.16 -11.49 -2.29
C CYS A 393 15.64 -12.86 -2.77
N ASP A 394 16.07 -13.92 -2.08
CA ASP A 394 15.65 -15.31 -2.34
C ASP A 394 14.28 -15.64 -1.72
N LEU A 395 13.71 -14.72 -0.95
CA LEU A 395 12.38 -14.88 -0.36
C LEU A 395 11.32 -14.96 -1.47
N SER A 396 10.39 -15.88 -1.29
CA SER A 396 9.24 -16.05 -2.19
C SER A 396 8.10 -16.76 -1.49
N ASP A 397 6.90 -16.49 -1.96
CA ASP A 397 5.71 -17.27 -1.66
C ASP A 397 5.26 -18.02 -2.91
N CYS A 398 4.56 -19.14 -2.76
CA CYS A 398 3.96 -19.81 -3.91
C CYS A 398 2.57 -20.39 -3.62
N ALA A 399 1.77 -20.52 -4.68
CA ALA A 399 0.50 -21.22 -4.71
C ALA A 399 0.53 -22.30 -5.79
N VAL A 400 0.06 -23.50 -5.46
CA VAL A 400 -0.05 -24.65 -6.37
C VAL A 400 -1.50 -24.82 -6.82
N LEU A 401 -1.72 -24.91 -8.13
CA LEU A 401 -3.03 -24.95 -8.77
C LEU A 401 -3.12 -26.20 -9.66
N LYS A 402 -4.13 -27.04 -9.44
CA LYS A 402 -4.48 -28.18 -10.30
C LYS A 402 -5.38 -27.70 -11.44
N LEU A 403 -5.01 -28.02 -12.68
CA LEU A 403 -5.83 -27.71 -13.85
C LEU A 403 -7.04 -28.66 -13.94
N SER A 404 -8.12 -28.22 -14.57
CA SER A 404 -9.34 -29.02 -14.74
C SER A 404 -9.18 -30.18 -15.72
N ALA A 405 -8.22 -30.09 -16.64
CA ALA A 405 -7.81 -31.19 -17.52
C ALA A 405 -6.29 -31.10 -17.82
N THR A 406 -5.72 -32.22 -18.28
CA THR A 406 -4.32 -32.32 -18.69
C THR A 406 -4.10 -31.53 -20.00
N ALA A 407 -3.15 -30.60 -19.98
CA ALA A 407 -2.68 -29.93 -21.19
C ALA A 407 -1.70 -30.86 -21.94
N SER A 408 -2.22 -31.80 -22.73
CA SER A 408 -1.43 -32.90 -23.33
C SER A 408 -0.33 -32.45 -24.31
N HIS A 409 -0.44 -31.23 -24.82
CA HIS A 409 0.57 -30.60 -25.69
C HIS A 409 1.15 -29.32 -25.08
N GLY A 410 1.17 -29.25 -23.75
CA GLY A 410 1.64 -28.12 -22.95
C GLY A 410 0.71 -26.91 -22.97
N ILE A 411 1.10 -25.89 -22.21
CA ILE A 411 0.39 -24.61 -22.07
C ILE A 411 0.73 -23.69 -23.25
N SER A 412 -0.29 -23.10 -23.87
CA SER A 412 -0.16 -22.16 -24.99
C SER A 412 -0.28 -20.70 -24.58
N ARG A 413 -1.08 -20.39 -23.55
CA ARG A 413 -1.19 -19.05 -22.95
C ARG A 413 -1.31 -19.11 -21.42
N ILE A 414 -0.71 -18.15 -20.75
CA ILE A 414 -0.95 -17.84 -19.34
C ILE A 414 -1.31 -16.36 -19.22
N ILE A 415 -2.29 -16.03 -18.38
CA ILE A 415 -2.57 -14.65 -17.96
C ILE A 415 -2.46 -14.56 -16.45
N LEU A 416 -1.64 -13.62 -15.97
CA LEU A 416 -1.52 -13.28 -14.55
C LEU A 416 -2.16 -11.91 -14.32
N ASP A 417 -3.23 -11.87 -13.52
CA ASP A 417 -4.03 -10.67 -13.28
C ASP A 417 -3.76 -10.09 -11.89
N THR A 418 -3.32 -8.84 -11.81
CA THR A 418 -3.10 -8.09 -10.57
C THR A 418 -4.24 -7.11 -10.26
N LYS A 419 -5.44 -7.30 -10.82
CA LYS A 419 -6.64 -6.48 -10.56
C LYS A 419 -6.81 -6.15 -9.07
N HIS A 420 -7.08 -4.89 -8.76
CA HIS A 420 -7.18 -4.31 -7.40
C HIS A 420 -5.89 -4.32 -6.56
N PHE A 421 -4.90 -5.17 -6.85
CA PHE A 421 -3.58 -5.14 -6.21
C PHE A 421 -2.74 -3.97 -6.74
N ARG A 422 -3.13 -2.75 -6.37
CA ARG A 422 -2.51 -1.50 -6.84
C ARG A 422 -1.25 -1.11 -6.06
N GLY A 423 -1.24 -1.39 -4.77
CA GLY A 423 -0.11 -1.11 -3.89
C GLY A 423 0.74 -2.33 -3.50
N ASN A 424 0.18 -3.53 -3.65
CA ASN A 424 0.63 -4.77 -3.02
C ASN A 424 0.73 -5.98 -3.97
N TYR A 425 0.67 -5.76 -5.29
CA TYR A 425 1.09 -6.77 -6.28
C TYR A 425 2.56 -7.17 -6.04
N PRO A 426 3.00 -8.41 -6.36
CA PRO A 426 4.40 -8.81 -6.20
C PRO A 426 5.34 -8.01 -7.10
N GLU A 427 6.64 -7.97 -6.79
CA GLU A 427 7.61 -7.30 -7.69
C GLU A 427 7.80 -8.11 -8.96
N SER A 428 7.98 -9.42 -8.80
CA SER A 428 8.11 -10.35 -9.91
C SER A 428 7.45 -11.69 -9.59
N VAL A 429 7.17 -12.46 -10.64
CA VAL A 429 6.54 -13.78 -10.57
C VAL A 429 7.31 -14.74 -11.47
N ARG A 430 7.43 -16.01 -11.06
CA ARG A 430 7.81 -17.16 -11.89
C ARG A 430 6.62 -18.12 -11.92
N VAL A 431 6.39 -18.79 -13.04
CA VAL A 431 5.42 -19.88 -13.11
C VAL A 431 6.15 -21.16 -13.49
N ASP A 432 5.97 -22.21 -12.71
CA ASP A 432 6.50 -23.54 -12.96
C ASP A 432 5.32 -24.49 -13.28
N GLY A 433 5.55 -25.53 -14.10
CA GLY A 433 4.58 -26.56 -14.44
C GLY A 433 5.07 -27.95 -14.05
N CYS A 434 4.15 -28.89 -13.89
CA CYS A 434 4.49 -30.31 -13.74
C CYS A 434 3.41 -31.23 -14.32
N PHE A 435 3.80 -32.48 -14.59
CA PHE A 435 2.88 -33.59 -14.77
C PHE A 435 2.94 -34.46 -13.51
N SER A 436 1.84 -34.48 -12.76
CA SER A 436 1.68 -35.35 -11.59
C SER A 436 0.30 -36.00 -11.56
N LEU A 437 0.27 -37.25 -11.11
CA LEU A 437 -0.93 -38.03 -10.78
C LEU A 437 -1.18 -38.07 -9.25
N LEU A 438 -0.31 -37.45 -8.46
CA LEU A 438 -0.48 -37.36 -7.01
C LEU A 438 -1.57 -36.32 -6.68
N GLU A 439 -2.26 -36.53 -5.56
CA GLU A 439 -3.32 -35.64 -5.06
C GLU A 439 -3.09 -35.28 -3.60
N GLY A 440 -3.69 -34.18 -3.14
CA GLY A 440 -3.52 -33.64 -1.79
C GLY A 440 -2.28 -32.76 -1.63
N GLU A 441 -2.28 -31.94 -0.58
CA GLU A 441 -1.24 -30.91 -0.35
C GLU A 441 0.15 -31.51 -0.06
N GLU A 442 0.18 -32.63 0.68
CA GLU A 442 1.42 -33.32 1.09
C GLU A 442 2.31 -33.70 -0.10
N ALA A 443 1.72 -34.03 -1.24
CA ALA A 443 2.45 -34.39 -2.46
C ALA A 443 3.26 -33.23 -3.06
N PHE A 444 2.92 -31.97 -2.72
CA PHE A 444 3.54 -30.77 -3.28
C PHE A 444 4.38 -29.98 -2.25
N ALA A 445 4.48 -30.48 -1.01
CA ALA A 445 5.24 -29.86 0.08
C ALA A 445 6.76 -30.21 0.08
N GLY A 446 7.23 -31.03 -0.88
CA GLY A 446 8.63 -31.44 -0.99
C GLY A 446 8.97 -31.98 -2.39
N ASP A 447 10.09 -32.70 -2.50
CA ASP A 447 10.70 -33.10 -3.78
C ASP A 447 10.00 -34.26 -4.52
N ALA A 448 8.76 -34.60 -4.14
CA ALA A 448 7.99 -35.69 -4.76
C ALA A 448 7.47 -35.37 -6.17
N VAL A 449 7.55 -34.10 -6.59
CA VAL A 449 7.05 -33.60 -7.88
C VAL A 449 8.16 -32.83 -8.59
N GLU A 450 8.54 -33.30 -9.79
CA GLU A 450 9.49 -32.61 -10.66
C GLU A 450 8.81 -31.40 -11.32
N TRP A 451 9.34 -30.20 -11.07
CA TRP A 451 8.87 -28.95 -11.63
C TRP A 451 9.79 -28.48 -12.75
N PHE A 452 9.22 -28.06 -13.87
CA PHE A 452 9.93 -27.36 -14.95
C PHE A 452 9.41 -25.92 -15.11
N PRO A 453 10.25 -24.95 -15.50
CA PRO A 453 9.78 -23.59 -15.73
C PRO A 453 8.71 -23.57 -16.83
N LEU A 454 7.69 -22.72 -16.66
CA LEU A 454 6.74 -22.32 -17.70
C LEU A 454 6.97 -20.88 -18.11
N ILE A 455 7.14 -20.00 -17.13
CA ILE A 455 7.50 -18.59 -17.31
C ILE A 455 8.65 -18.30 -16.34
N ASP A 456 9.77 -17.83 -16.90
CA ASP A 456 10.90 -17.24 -16.18
C ASP A 456 10.46 -16.18 -15.14
N ARG A 457 11.33 -15.81 -14.18
CA ARG A 457 11.05 -14.67 -13.28
C ARG A 457 10.85 -13.40 -14.12
N VAL A 458 9.68 -12.77 -14.00
CA VAL A 458 9.23 -11.59 -14.78
C VAL A 458 8.63 -10.53 -13.88
N ARG A 459 8.85 -9.24 -14.19
CA ARG A 459 8.27 -8.12 -13.43
C ARG A 459 6.78 -7.99 -13.65
N MET A 460 6.07 -7.65 -12.59
CA MET A 460 4.64 -7.37 -12.59
C MET A 460 4.35 -5.86 -12.53
N SER A 461 3.10 -5.51 -12.84
CA SER A 461 2.53 -4.16 -12.82
C SER A 461 1.25 -4.16 -11.95
N PRO A 462 0.83 -3.02 -11.39
CA PRO A 462 -0.41 -2.92 -10.62
C PRO A 462 -1.63 -3.04 -11.52
N ASP A 463 -2.72 -3.63 -11.01
CA ASP A 463 -4.06 -3.56 -11.60
C ASP A 463 -4.08 -3.82 -13.11
N SER A 464 -3.39 -4.89 -13.54
CA SER A 464 -3.15 -5.22 -14.95
C SER A 464 -3.18 -6.73 -15.23
N GLU A 465 -3.64 -7.11 -16.43
CA GLU A 465 -3.41 -8.45 -16.97
C GLU A 465 -2.04 -8.52 -17.64
N HIS A 466 -1.29 -9.57 -17.34
CA HIS A 466 0.02 -9.87 -17.92
C HIS A 466 -0.12 -11.13 -18.77
N VAL A 467 -0.04 -10.97 -20.09
CA VAL A 467 -0.27 -12.04 -21.06
C VAL A 467 1.08 -12.61 -21.52
N PHE A 468 1.17 -13.94 -21.42
CA PHE A 468 2.33 -14.73 -21.84
C PHE A 468 1.85 -15.76 -22.87
N ASP A 469 2.24 -15.57 -24.11
CA ASP A 469 1.93 -16.50 -25.21
C ASP A 469 3.15 -17.36 -25.55
N ARG A 470 2.91 -18.65 -25.83
CA ARG A 470 3.94 -19.58 -26.33
C ARG A 470 4.66 -19.05 -27.58
N LYS A 471 3.96 -18.26 -28.40
CA LYS A 471 4.55 -17.42 -29.46
C LYS A 471 3.83 -16.07 -29.45
N SER A 472 4.54 -15.01 -29.09
CA SER A 472 4.03 -13.65 -29.24
C SER A 472 4.03 -13.21 -30.71
N ASP A 473 3.31 -12.13 -31.03
CA ASP A 473 3.29 -11.51 -32.36
C ASP A 473 4.69 -11.04 -32.83
N GLU A 474 5.61 -10.78 -31.89
CA GLU A 474 7.01 -10.43 -32.16
C GLU A 474 7.92 -11.66 -32.34
N GLY A 475 7.38 -12.87 -32.26
CA GLY A 475 8.11 -14.13 -32.44
C GLY A 475 8.92 -14.60 -31.21
N LEU A 476 8.79 -13.92 -30.07
CA LEU A 476 9.38 -14.33 -28.80
C LEU A 476 8.54 -15.47 -28.19
N VAL A 477 9.22 -16.49 -27.66
CA VAL A 477 8.59 -17.53 -26.83
C VAL A 477 8.52 -16.98 -25.42
N GLN A 478 7.31 -16.88 -24.84
CA GLN A 478 7.10 -16.41 -23.46
C GLN A 478 6.63 -17.52 -22.52
N VAL A 479 6.27 -18.68 -23.06
CA VAL A 479 5.89 -19.88 -22.30
C VAL A 479 6.75 -21.05 -22.79
N GLU A 480 7.63 -21.56 -21.94
CA GLU A 480 8.59 -22.63 -22.25
C GLU A 480 8.10 -23.98 -21.71
N ASN A 481 7.65 -24.88 -22.58
CA ASN A 481 7.25 -26.25 -22.17
C ASN A 481 7.32 -27.32 -23.26
N GLY A 482 7.69 -26.95 -24.50
CA GLY A 482 7.70 -27.89 -25.62
C GLY A 482 6.35 -28.60 -25.79
N THR A 483 6.37 -29.93 -25.79
CA THR A 483 5.19 -30.80 -25.80
C THR A 483 4.97 -31.52 -24.46
N CYS A 484 5.59 -31.04 -23.37
CA CYS A 484 5.42 -31.65 -22.05
C CYS A 484 3.97 -31.48 -21.58
N ALA A 485 3.35 -32.59 -21.14
CA ALA A 485 2.03 -32.55 -20.54
C ALA A 485 2.06 -31.76 -19.21
N VAL A 486 1.00 -31.02 -18.90
CA VAL A 486 0.88 -30.27 -17.64
C VAL A 486 -0.44 -30.60 -16.96
N THR A 487 -0.40 -30.95 -15.68
CA THR A 487 -1.60 -31.15 -14.82
C THR A 487 -1.68 -30.13 -13.69
N HIS A 488 -0.56 -29.55 -13.26
CA HIS A 488 -0.52 -28.51 -12.24
C HIS A 488 0.42 -27.38 -12.65
N VAL A 489 0.11 -26.17 -12.15
CA VAL A 489 1.00 -25.01 -12.22
C VAL A 489 1.30 -24.50 -10.82
N LYS A 490 2.51 -23.99 -10.60
CA LYS A 490 2.95 -23.33 -9.37
C LYS A 490 3.29 -21.90 -9.68
N VAL A 491 2.54 -20.97 -9.11
CA VAL A 491 2.78 -19.53 -9.25
C VAL A 491 3.62 -19.09 -8.06
N THR A 492 4.86 -18.69 -8.30
CA THR A 492 5.82 -18.24 -7.29
C THR A 492 5.97 -16.73 -7.38
N ILE A 493 5.67 -16.01 -6.31
CA ILE A 493 5.68 -14.55 -6.23
C ILE A 493 6.89 -14.08 -5.39
N PHE A 494 7.50 -12.95 -5.78
CA PHE A 494 8.73 -12.45 -5.18
C PHE A 494 8.63 -10.97 -4.77
N PRO A 495 9.13 -10.58 -3.58
CA PRO A 495 9.39 -11.46 -2.43
C PRO A 495 8.10 -11.97 -1.77
N ASP A 496 7.02 -11.19 -1.91
CA ASP A 496 5.69 -11.38 -1.37
C ASP A 496 4.71 -10.51 -2.20
N GLY A 497 3.39 -10.67 -2.02
CA GLY A 497 2.40 -9.82 -2.69
C GLY A 497 1.03 -10.45 -2.84
N GLY A 498 0.21 -9.92 -3.74
CA GLY A 498 -1.08 -10.50 -4.11
C GLY A 498 -1.38 -10.53 -5.61
N ILE A 499 -2.16 -11.53 -6.03
CA ILE A 499 -2.62 -11.78 -7.40
C ILE A 499 -4.13 -12.00 -7.36
N SER A 500 -4.86 -11.42 -8.31
CA SER A 500 -6.31 -11.55 -8.45
C SER A 500 -6.70 -12.86 -9.13
N ARG A 501 -6.16 -13.13 -10.33
CA ARG A 501 -6.49 -14.32 -11.13
C ARG A 501 -5.27 -14.91 -11.83
N VAL A 502 -5.36 -16.21 -12.10
CA VAL A 502 -4.45 -16.96 -12.97
C VAL A 502 -5.31 -17.66 -14.02
N ARG A 503 -5.07 -17.34 -15.30
CA ARG A 503 -5.68 -18.04 -16.44
C ARG A 503 -4.62 -18.89 -17.12
N VAL A 504 -4.96 -20.14 -17.46
CA VAL A 504 -4.07 -21.09 -18.11
C VAL A 504 -4.83 -21.72 -19.27
N TYR A 505 -4.27 -21.69 -20.48
CA TYR A 505 -4.88 -22.23 -21.69
C TYR A 505 -3.97 -23.28 -22.34
N GLY A 506 -4.55 -24.33 -22.89
CA GLY A 506 -3.82 -25.38 -23.61
C GLY A 506 -4.72 -26.46 -24.16
N ALA A 507 -4.24 -27.20 -25.16
CA ALA A 507 -4.99 -28.29 -25.76
C ALA A 507 -5.24 -29.42 -24.76
N SER A 508 -6.52 -29.71 -24.50
CA SER A 508 -6.96 -30.85 -23.70
C SER A 508 -6.93 -32.15 -24.53
N ALA A 509 -6.84 -33.30 -23.86
CA ALA A 509 -6.78 -34.61 -24.50
C ALA A 509 -8.06 -35.04 -25.24
N ASP A 510 -9.21 -34.41 -24.94
CA ASP A 510 -10.54 -34.94 -25.29
C ASP A 510 -11.12 -34.48 -26.64
N GLU A 511 -10.47 -33.58 -27.38
CA GLU A 511 -10.88 -33.23 -28.76
C GLU A 511 -10.04 -33.98 -29.81
N SER A 512 -10.31 -35.28 -29.94
CA SER A 512 -9.89 -36.03 -31.12
C SER A 512 -10.89 -35.84 -32.27
N GLU A 513 -10.39 -35.42 -33.45
CA GLU A 513 -11.20 -35.31 -34.66
C GLU A 513 -11.86 -36.66 -35.03
N PRO A 514 -13.03 -36.64 -35.71
CA PRO A 514 -13.75 -37.86 -36.06
C PRO A 514 -12.92 -38.75 -36.99
N ASN A 515 -12.60 -39.95 -36.50
CA ASN A 515 -11.88 -41.01 -37.21
C ASN A 515 -12.38 -41.26 -38.65
N HIS A 516 -11.70 -40.69 -39.65
CA HIS A 516 -11.79 -41.15 -41.03
C HIS A 516 -11.01 -42.46 -41.19
N ILE A 517 -11.62 -43.57 -40.77
CA ILE A 517 -11.15 -44.91 -41.11
C ILE A 517 -11.43 -45.14 -42.60
N THR A 518 -10.44 -44.93 -43.44
CA THR A 518 -10.44 -45.41 -44.82
C THR A 518 -10.31 -46.93 -44.81
N SER A 519 -11.43 -47.62 -45.06
CA SER A 519 -11.44 -49.06 -45.26
C SER A 519 -10.74 -49.43 -46.57
N ALA A 520 -9.45 -49.76 -46.49
CA ALA A 520 -8.75 -50.47 -47.55
C ALA A 520 -9.27 -51.91 -47.60
N ALA A 521 -10.34 -52.14 -48.37
CA ALA A 521 -10.91 -53.46 -48.58
C ALA A 521 -9.96 -54.32 -49.42
N SER A 522 -9.76 -55.57 -48.98
CA SER A 522 -9.06 -56.59 -49.74
C SER A 522 -9.90 -57.12 -50.90
N GLN A 523 -9.38 -57.02 -52.13
CA GLN A 523 -9.59 -57.99 -53.22
C GLN A 523 -8.48 -57.85 -54.27
#